data_AF-A0A923IBU9-F1
#
_entry.id   AF-A0A923IBU9-F1
#
_cell.length_a   1.000
_cell.length_b   1.000
_cell.length_c   1.000
_cell.angle_alpha   90.00
_cell.angle_beta   90.00
_cell.angle_gamma   90.00
#
_symmetry.space_group_name_H-M   'P 1'
#
loop_
_entity.id
_entity.type
_entity.pdbx_description
1 polymer ?
#
loop_
_entity_poly.entity_id
_entity_poly.type
_entity_poly.pdbx_seq_one_letter_code
_entity_poly.pdbx_strand_id
1 'polypeptide(L)'
;EILREDFMPDYDLSVSGLASALGVSRQSVNELIRERRAVSSEMALRLAKLFGNSPEFWLNLQRSVDLWDAQAAIDDQVRHIKPLSVA
;
A
#
# COMPACT_ATOMS: atom_id res chain seq x y z
N GLU A 1 0.04 7.16 -4.48
CA GLU A 1 0.66 8.46 -4.08
C GLU A 1 2.02 8.30 -3.37
N ILE A 2 2.09 7.98 -2.07
CA ILE A 2 3.34 8.07 -1.25
C ILE A 2 4.60 7.43 -1.86
N LEU A 3 4.54 6.19 -2.36
CA LEU A 3 5.73 5.54 -2.95
C LEU A 3 6.24 6.32 -4.17
N ARG A 4 5.34 6.79 -5.02
CA ARG A 4 5.66 7.46 -6.28
C ARG A 4 5.99 8.93 -6.08
N GLU A 5 5.37 9.58 -5.11
CA GLU A 5 5.40 11.04 -4.93
C GLU A 5 6.38 11.50 -3.88
N ASP A 6 6.68 10.66 -2.87
CA ASP A 6 7.62 11.01 -1.81
C ASP A 6 8.89 10.16 -1.93
N PHE A 7 8.76 8.83 -1.80
CA PHE A 7 9.93 7.94 -1.73
C PHE A 7 10.71 7.82 -3.03
N MET A 8 10.07 7.72 -4.19
CA MET A 8 10.82 7.64 -5.44
C MET A 8 11.60 8.94 -5.74
N PRO A 9 11.02 10.14 -5.60
CA PRO A 9 11.73 11.40 -5.77
C PRO A 9 12.85 11.63 -4.74
N ASP A 10 12.60 11.35 -3.45
CA ASP A 10 13.58 11.58 -2.38
C ASP A 10 14.88 10.77 -2.56
N TYR A 11 14.81 9.64 -3.26
CA TYR A 11 15.93 8.74 -3.53
C TYR A 11 16.35 8.73 -5.01
N ASP A 12 15.82 9.62 -5.86
CA ASP A 12 16.09 9.69 -7.30
C ASP A 12 15.89 8.33 -8.04
N LEU A 13 14.85 7.59 -7.63
CA LEU A 13 14.58 6.26 -8.15
C LEU A 13 13.66 6.29 -9.37
N SER A 14 14.19 5.82 -10.50
CA SER A 14 13.36 5.40 -11.64
C SER A 14 12.59 4.10 -11.35
N VAL A 15 11.53 3.81 -12.11
CA VAL A 15 10.80 2.52 -12.02
C VAL A 15 11.73 1.32 -12.16
N SER A 16 12.70 1.40 -13.06
CA SER A 16 13.73 0.37 -13.24
C SER A 16 14.69 0.29 -12.06
N GLY A 17 15.10 1.43 -11.50
CA GLY A 17 15.97 1.49 -10.32
C GLY A 17 15.31 0.84 -9.11
N LEU A 18 14.06 1.22 -8.84
CA LEU A 18 13.26 0.63 -7.76
C LEU A 18 13.04 -0.87 -7.96
N ALA A 19 12.73 -1.32 -9.18
CA ALA A 19 12.56 -2.75 -9.48
C ALA A 19 13.83 -3.56 -9.21
N SER A 20 14.99 -3.03 -9.63
CA SER A 20 16.29 -3.65 -9.36
C SER A 20 16.59 -3.69 -7.86
N ALA A 21 16.34 -2.60 -7.15
CA ALA A 21 16.61 -2.50 -5.71
C ALA A 21 15.72 -3.44 -4.88
N LEU A 22 14.47 -3.62 -5.29
CA LEU A 22 13.53 -4.54 -4.65
C LEU A 22 13.70 -6.00 -5.09
N GLY A 23 14.47 -6.27 -6.14
CA GLY A 23 14.64 -7.61 -6.70
C GLY A 23 13.35 -8.18 -7.29
N VAL A 24 12.57 -7.35 -8.00
CA VAL A 24 11.29 -7.71 -8.64
C VAL A 24 11.24 -7.25 -10.10
N SER A 25 10.24 -7.70 -10.85
CA SER A 25 10.07 -7.26 -12.24
C SER A 25 9.66 -5.78 -12.32
N ARG A 26 10.12 -5.09 -13.37
CA ARG A 26 9.68 -3.72 -13.68
C ARG A 26 8.16 -3.60 -13.81
N GLN A 27 7.51 -4.64 -14.34
CA GLN A 27 6.05 -4.71 -14.41
C GLN A 27 5.42 -4.69 -13.01
N SER A 28 5.98 -5.41 -12.04
CA SER A 28 5.45 -5.44 -10.68
C SER A 28 5.49 -4.05 -10.03
N VAL A 29 6.58 -3.31 -10.21
CA VAL A 29 6.68 -1.92 -9.74
C VAL A 29 5.72 -1.01 -10.51
N ASN A 30 5.60 -1.18 -11.83
CA ASN A 30 4.72 -0.34 -12.64
C ASN A 30 3.24 -0.50 -12.27
N GLU A 31 2.78 -1.74 -12.03
CA GLU A 31 1.41 -1.97 -11.57
C GLU A 31 1.19 -1.43 -10.15
N LEU A 32 2.21 -1.46 -9.29
CA LEU A 32 2.15 -0.90 -7.94
C LEU A 32 2.02 0.63 -7.96
N ILE A 33 2.87 1.35 -8.70
CA ILE A 33 2.84 2.83 -8.76
C ILE A 33 1.66 3.39 -9.55
N ARG A 34 0.99 2.55 -10.37
CA ARG A 34 -0.25 2.88 -11.07
C ARG A 34 -1.49 2.42 -10.31
N GLU A 35 -1.32 1.94 -9.08
CA GLU A 35 -2.41 1.55 -8.17
C GLU A 35 -3.30 0.43 -8.76
N ARG A 36 -2.73 -0.36 -9.69
CA ARG A 36 -3.40 -1.54 -10.29
C ARG A 36 -3.13 -2.81 -9.51
N ARG A 37 -2.17 -2.76 -8.58
CA ARG A 37 -1.82 -3.85 -7.67
C ARG A 37 -1.65 -3.29 -6.27
N ALA A 38 -2.31 -3.92 -5.31
CA ALA A 38 -2.14 -3.65 -3.89
C ALA A 38 -0.74 -4.04 -3.39
N VAL A 39 -0.25 -3.37 -2.35
CA VAL A 39 0.95 -3.78 -1.62
C VAL A 39 0.67 -5.10 -0.90
N SER A 40 1.34 -6.18 -1.33
CA SER A 40 1.33 -7.46 -0.62
C SER A 40 2.27 -7.45 0.59
N SER A 41 2.11 -8.40 1.52
CA SER A 41 3.03 -8.57 2.66
C SER A 41 4.49 -8.79 2.22
N GLU A 42 4.70 -9.52 1.13
CA GLU A 42 6.05 -9.72 0.56
C GLU A 42 6.63 -8.39 0.04
N MET A 43 5.82 -7.60 -0.67
CA MET A 43 6.26 -6.29 -1.17
C MET A 43 6.55 -5.32 -0.01
N ALA A 44 5.72 -5.33 1.03
CA ALA A 44 5.93 -4.53 2.23
C ALA A 44 7.26 -4.85 2.91
N LEU A 45 7.63 -6.13 3.03
CA LEU A 45 8.95 -6.54 3.56
C LEU A 45 10.11 -6.00 2.71
N ARG A 46 9.97 -6.06 1.38
CA ARG A 46 11.00 -5.55 0.44
C ARG A 46 11.15 -4.03 0.55
N LEU A 47 10.04 -3.30 0.54
CA LEU A 47 10.03 -1.84 0.66
C LEU A 47 10.58 -1.38 2.02
N ALA A 48 10.17 -2.05 3.11
CA ALA A 48 10.68 -1.79 4.46
C ALA A 48 12.20 -1.98 4.54
N LYS A 49 12.71 -3.07 3.97
CA LYS A 49 14.15 -3.33 3.92
C LYS A 49 14.90 -2.28 3.10
N LEU A 50 14.33 -1.83 1.98
CA LEU A 50 14.95 -0.84 1.09
C LEU A 50 14.99 0.55 1.73
N PHE A 51 13.88 1.01 2.29
CA PHE A 51 13.71 2.39 2.76
C PHE A 51 13.95 2.58 4.26
N GLY A 52 14.28 1.51 5.00
CA GLY A 52 14.64 1.59 6.41
C GLY A 52 13.46 1.92 7.34
N ASN A 53 12.23 1.58 6.94
CA ASN A 53 11.02 1.70 7.77
C ASN A 53 10.41 0.32 8.05
N SER A 54 9.17 0.25 8.54
CA SER A 54 8.54 -1.01 8.91
C SER A 54 7.62 -1.57 7.81
N PRO A 55 7.46 -2.89 7.70
CA PRO A 55 6.46 -3.47 6.78
C PRO A 55 5.04 -2.99 7.08
N GLU A 56 4.72 -2.74 8.35
CA GLU A 56 3.42 -2.23 8.80
C GLU A 56 3.14 -0.84 8.24
N PHE A 57 4.15 0.01 8.06
CA PHE A 57 3.98 1.31 7.41
C PHE A 57 3.31 1.15 6.04
N TRP A 58 3.87 0.27 5.20
CA TRP A 58 3.35 0.02 3.85
C TRP A 58 1.99 -0.67 3.85
N LEU A 59 1.79 -1.64 4.74
CA LEU A 59 0.51 -2.34 4.87
C LEU A 59 -0.60 -1.45 5.41
N ASN A 60 -0.29 -0.47 6.26
CA ASN A 60 -1.27 0.48 6.78
C ASN A 60 -1.72 1.47 5.71
N LEU A 61 -0.83 1.86 4.78
CA LEU A 61 -1.23 2.64 3.60
C LEU A 61 -2.22 1.87 2.74
N GLN A 62 -1.91 0.60 2.43
CA GLN A 62 -2.82 -0.26 1.67
C GLN A 62 -4.16 -0.44 2.39
N ARG A 63 -4.12 -0.73 3.69
CA ARG A 63 -5.34 -0.91 4.52
C ARG A 63 -6.21 0.34 4.52
N SER A 64 -5.63 1.53 4.53
CA SER A 64 -6.39 2.78 4.53
C SER A 64 -7.19 2.95 3.24
N VAL A 65 -6.59 2.61 2.09
CA VAL A 65 -7.27 2.60 0.79
C VAL A 65 -8.36 1.52 0.78
N ASP A 66 -8.01 0.29 1.17
CA ASP A 66 -8.95 -0.84 1.18
C ASP A 66 -10.19 -0.55 2.06
N LEU A 67 -9.98 0.09 3.23
CA LEU A 67 -11.07 0.49 4.13
C LEU A 67 -11.91 1.62 3.54
N TRP A 68 -11.30 2.59 2.85
CA TRP A 68 -12.04 3.67 2.20
C TRP A 68 -12.94 3.13 1.09
N ASP A 69 -12.39 2.27 0.21
CA ASP A 69 -13.14 1.61 -0.86
C ASP A 69 -14.26 0.73 -0.30
N ALA A 70 -13.95 -0.08 0.72
CA ALA A 70 -14.93 -0.95 1.36
C ALA A 70 -16.05 -0.12 2.02
N GLN A 71 -15.70 0.92 2.79
CA GLN A 71 -16.68 1.79 3.44
C GLN A 71 -17.60 2.42 2.40
N ALA A 72 -17.07 2.93 1.29
CA ALA A 72 -17.88 3.50 0.22
C ALA A 72 -18.83 2.46 -0.42
N ALA A 73 -18.38 1.21 -0.57
CA ALA A 73 -19.17 0.14 -1.18
C ALA A 73 -20.31 -0.38 -0.29
N ILE A 74 -20.14 -0.40 1.03
CA ILE A 74 -21.11 -0.98 1.98
C ILE A 74 -21.66 0.02 3.00
N ASP A 75 -21.52 1.33 2.76
CA ASP A 75 -21.84 2.39 3.72
C ASP A 75 -23.24 2.25 4.34
N ASP A 76 -24.26 2.04 3.50
CA ASP A 76 -25.65 1.88 3.94
C ASP A 76 -25.86 0.63 4.81
N GLN A 77 -25.24 -0.49 4.43
CA GLN A 77 -25.32 -1.74 5.17
C GLN A 77 -24.66 -1.60 6.56
N VAL A 78 -23.50 -0.94 6.62
CA VAL A 78 -22.76 -0.69 7.87
C VAL A 78 -23.56 0.21 8.81
N ARG A 79 -24.22 1.25 8.29
CA ARG A 79 -25.05 2.18 9.10
C ARG A 79 -26.19 1.50 9.84
N HIS A 80 -26.67 0.37 9.35
CA HIS A 80 -27.77 -0.38 9.99
C HIS A 80 -27.30 -1.37 11.07
N ILE A 81 -25.99 -1.55 11.23
CA ILE A 81 -25.42 -2.43 12.25
C ILE A 81 -25.48 -1.74 13.62
N LYS A 82 -26.10 -2.40 14.60
CA LYS A 82 -26.19 -1.90 15.98
C LYS A 82 -24.99 -2.37 16.80
N PRO A 83 -24.24 -1.46 17.46
CA PRO A 83 -23.15 -1.84 18.35
C PRO A 83 -23.63 -2.68 19.53
N LEU A 84 -22.81 -3.66 19.92
CA LEU A 84 -23.03 -4.43 21.15
C LEU A 84 -22.35 -3.74 22.32
N SER A 85 -23.04 -3.65 23.46
CA SER A 85 -22.45 -3.24 24.74
C SER A 85 -22.10 -4.47 25.57
N VAL A 86 -20.91 -4.47 26.16
CA VAL A 86 -20.54 -5.47 27.19
C VAL A 86 -21.36 -5.21 28.45
N ALA A 87 -21.82 -6.28 29.11
CA ALA A 87 -22.61 -6.25 30.33
C ALA A 87 -21.78 -5.87 31.57
#